data_AF-A0AAX4HIH2-F1
#
_entry.id   AF-A0AAX4HIH2-F1
#
_cell.length_a   1.000
_cell.length_b   1.000
_cell.length_c   1.000
_cell.angle_alpha   90.00
_cell.angle_beta   90.00
_cell.angle_gamma   90.00
#
_symmetry.space_group_name_H-M   'P 1'
#
loop_
_entity.id
_entity.type
_entity.pdbx_description
1 polymer ?
#
loop_
_entity_poly.entity_id
_entity_poly.type
_entity_poly.pdbx_seq_one_letter_code
_entity_poly.pdbx_strand_id
1 'polypeptide(L)'
;MGLQITDFFATPSYEDGSTQIIVCAECTSHLCLSSLIISDNFWGLSGKAYLVDSVINTLLDPTDIETMMKTGTYLINKIRCRQCSTILGWLYKKSYSGAETYKEGKFVIERKFIHLIPNNSATSVLAEQARILRRRRSSASIGASDDDSLSLLSKCDNCDSCKLSSVKKKFGGRPPICLGHSMSRRPLLGDRDSFDEHDEDANVFVDA
;
A
#
# COMPACT_ATOMS: atom_id res chain seq x y z
N MET A 1 13.83 12.71 6.29
CA MET A 1 12.88 12.88 7.42
C MET A 1 11.73 11.91 7.17
N GLY A 2 11.66 10.80 7.91
CA GLY A 2 10.63 9.76 7.70
C GLY A 2 9.24 10.16 8.19
N LEU A 3 8.25 9.29 8.00
CA LEU A 3 6.94 9.43 8.62
C LEU A 3 7.10 9.39 10.14
N GLN A 4 6.87 10.51 10.81
CA GLN A 4 7.00 10.60 12.27
C GLN A 4 5.72 10.13 12.99
N ILE A 5 4.59 10.15 12.28
CA ILE A 5 3.27 9.89 12.83
C ILE A 5 2.48 9.08 11.81
N THR A 6 2.09 7.89 12.24
CA THR A 6 1.35 6.92 11.45
C THR A 6 0.26 6.31 12.31
N ASP A 7 -0.74 7.12 12.66
CA ASP A 7 -1.99 6.55 13.11
C ASP A 7 -2.62 5.82 11.91
N PHE A 8 -3.28 4.69 12.17
CA PHE A 8 -3.95 3.87 11.16
C PHE A 8 -5.39 3.59 11.60
N PHE A 9 -6.28 3.31 10.64
CA PHE A 9 -7.61 2.80 10.96
C PHE A 9 -7.53 1.34 11.43
N ALA A 10 -8.62 0.80 11.96
CA ALA A 10 -8.68 -0.60 12.32
C ALA A 10 -8.47 -1.50 11.08
N THR A 11 -7.80 -2.64 11.27
CA THR A 11 -7.54 -3.64 10.23
C THR A 11 -8.74 -4.03 9.35
N PRO A 12 -9.97 -4.25 9.88
CA PRO A 12 -11.11 -4.60 9.01
C PRO A 12 -11.48 -3.50 8.00
N SER A 13 -11.15 -2.24 8.27
CA SER A 13 -11.47 -1.14 7.35
C SER A 13 -10.64 -1.17 6.07
N TYR A 14 -9.57 -1.97 6.01
CA TYR A 14 -8.68 -2.12 4.86
C TYR A 14 -8.92 -3.40 4.05
N GLU A 15 -9.83 -4.29 4.45
CA GLU A 15 -10.03 -5.59 3.78
C GLU A 15 -10.70 -5.47 2.41
N ASP A 16 -11.46 -4.39 2.19
CA ASP A 16 -12.07 -4.10 0.91
C ASP A 16 -11.00 -3.77 -0.13
N GLY A 17 -10.72 -4.71 -1.04
CA GLY A 17 -9.69 -4.56 -2.08
C GLY A 17 -9.95 -3.42 -3.09
N SER A 18 -11.16 -2.86 -3.11
CA SER A 18 -11.49 -1.67 -3.90
C SER A 18 -11.22 -0.35 -3.18
N THR A 19 -10.91 -0.39 -1.89
CA THR A 19 -10.62 0.84 -1.14
C THR A 19 -9.30 1.44 -1.60
N GLN A 20 -9.32 2.74 -1.83
CA GLN A 20 -8.12 3.56 -1.97
C GLN A 20 -7.83 4.25 -0.65
N ILE A 21 -6.55 4.49 -0.40
CA ILE A 21 -6.02 5.21 0.74
C ILE A 21 -5.76 6.65 0.30
N ILE A 22 -6.35 7.59 1.03
CA ILE A 22 -6.10 9.02 0.86
C ILE A 22 -4.91 9.41 1.71
N VAL A 23 -3.88 9.96 1.08
CA VAL A 23 -2.65 10.41 1.74
C VAL A 23 -2.40 11.90 1.50
N CYS A 24 -1.62 12.53 2.37
CA CYS A 24 -1.16 13.90 2.18
C CYS A 24 -0.21 14.01 0.97
N ALA A 25 -0.38 15.03 0.14
CA ALA A 25 0.48 15.23 -1.03
C ALA A 25 1.95 15.55 -0.70
N GLU A 26 2.20 16.21 0.43
CA GLU A 26 3.56 16.67 0.80
C GLU A 26 4.37 15.60 1.53
N CYS A 27 3.76 14.96 2.54
CA CYS A 27 4.46 14.01 3.41
C CYS A 27 4.00 12.56 3.26
N THR A 28 3.01 12.28 2.41
CA THR A 28 2.43 10.94 2.19
C THR A 28 1.85 10.26 3.44
N SER A 29 1.62 11.02 4.52
CA SER A 29 0.94 10.51 5.72
C SER A 29 -0.50 10.09 5.37
N HIS A 30 -0.95 8.96 5.94
CA HIS A 30 -2.30 8.44 5.77
C HIS A 30 -3.31 9.38 6.41
N LEU A 31 -4.32 9.81 5.66
CA LEU A 31 -5.33 10.74 6.16
C LEU A 31 -6.68 10.06 6.34
N CYS A 32 -7.10 9.29 5.34
CA CYS A 32 -8.43 8.70 5.30
C CYS A 32 -8.50 7.54 4.31
N LEU A 33 -9.54 6.72 4.43
CA LEU A 33 -9.93 5.75 3.42
C LEU A 33 -10.97 6.33 2.46
N SER A 34 -10.96 5.88 1.22
CA SER A 34 -12.00 6.24 0.24
C SER A 34 -13.40 5.73 0.61
N SER A 35 -13.51 4.66 1.40
CA SER A 35 -14.79 4.15 1.92
C SER A 35 -15.48 5.12 2.87
N LEU A 36 -14.73 6.02 3.50
CA LEU A 36 -15.24 7.05 4.41
C LEU A 36 -15.63 8.34 3.67
N ILE A 37 -15.47 8.39 2.34
CA ILE A 37 -15.96 9.51 1.53
C ILE A 37 -17.47 9.42 1.46
N ILE A 38 -18.14 10.46 1.97
CA ILE A 38 -19.60 10.59 1.92
C ILE A 38 -20.03 11.17 0.57
N SER A 39 -19.30 12.17 0.08
CA SER A 39 -19.59 12.82 -1.19
C SER A 39 -18.33 13.40 -1.82
N ASP A 40 -18.24 13.28 -3.14
CA ASP A 40 -17.12 13.78 -3.93
C ASP A 40 -17.42 15.10 -4.65
N ASN A 41 -18.67 15.56 -4.59
CA ASN A 41 -19.14 16.73 -5.32
C ASN A 41 -19.09 18.02 -4.48
N PHE A 42 -18.07 18.12 -3.62
CA PHE A 42 -17.82 19.28 -2.78
C PHE A 42 -16.80 20.24 -3.41
N TRP A 43 -16.87 21.50 -3.02
CA TRP A 43 -16.00 22.56 -3.50
C TRP A 43 -15.29 23.25 -2.33
N GLY A 44 -13.97 23.22 -2.41
CA GLY A 44 -13.01 23.88 -1.54
C GLY A 44 -12.70 25.32 -1.98
N LEU A 45 -11.75 25.95 -1.28
CA LEU A 45 -11.12 27.19 -1.71
C LEU A 45 -10.21 26.94 -2.93
N SER A 46 -9.51 25.81 -2.98
CA SER A 46 -8.58 25.48 -4.08
C SER A 46 -9.18 24.61 -5.19
N GLY A 47 -10.50 24.37 -5.20
CA GLY A 47 -11.17 23.60 -6.26
C GLY A 47 -12.02 22.46 -5.73
N LYS A 48 -11.98 21.28 -6.36
CA LYS A 48 -12.78 20.12 -5.91
C LYS A 48 -12.31 19.59 -4.56
N ALA A 49 -13.25 19.12 -3.75
CA ALA A 49 -13.01 18.57 -2.43
C ALA A 49 -13.87 17.32 -2.18
N TYR A 50 -13.51 16.54 -1.16
CA TYR A 50 -14.31 15.43 -0.64
C TYR A 50 -14.91 15.82 0.70
N LEU A 51 -16.16 15.42 0.93
CA LEU A 51 -16.75 15.36 2.25
C LEU A 51 -16.50 13.97 2.83
N VAL A 52 -15.89 13.92 4.00
CA VAL A 52 -15.38 12.71 4.63
C VAL A 52 -15.92 12.61 6.04
N ASP A 53 -16.20 11.37 6.46
CA ASP A 53 -16.70 11.09 7.80
C ASP A 53 -15.66 11.30 8.90
N SER A 54 -14.48 10.68 8.77
CA SER A 54 -13.41 10.76 9.75
C SER A 54 -12.04 10.85 9.10
N VAL A 55 -11.11 11.55 9.76
CA VAL A 55 -9.76 11.80 9.25
C VAL A 55 -8.76 11.62 10.39
N ILE A 56 -7.65 10.93 10.11
CA ILE A 56 -6.56 10.68 11.06
C ILE A 56 -5.31 11.48 10.70
N ASN A 57 -4.33 11.53 11.60
CA ASN A 57 -3.07 12.25 11.39
C ASN A 57 -3.25 13.74 11.04
N THR A 58 -4.31 14.36 11.58
CA THR A 58 -4.59 15.80 11.40
C THR A 58 -4.56 16.55 12.73
N LEU A 59 -4.34 17.85 12.64
CA LEU A 59 -4.43 18.82 13.73
C LEU A 59 -5.52 19.82 13.39
N LEU A 60 -6.31 20.17 14.40
CA LEU A 60 -7.27 21.25 14.34
C LEU A 60 -6.58 22.56 14.72
N ASP A 61 -6.88 23.62 14.00
CA ASP A 61 -6.45 24.96 14.40
C ASP A 61 -7.16 25.35 15.72
N PRO A 62 -6.52 26.14 16.60
CA PRO A 62 -7.14 26.54 17.86
C PRO A 62 -8.30 27.51 17.68
N THR A 63 -8.39 28.16 16.52
CA THR A 63 -9.36 29.20 16.21
C THR A 63 -10.50 28.67 15.36
N ASP A 64 -11.72 28.84 15.88
CA ASP A 64 -12.94 28.59 15.14
C ASP A 64 -13.28 29.84 14.31
N ILE A 65 -13.67 29.62 13.06
CA ILE A 65 -13.95 30.67 12.09
C ILE A 65 -15.41 30.53 11.66
N GLU A 66 -16.19 31.56 11.87
CA GLU A 66 -17.54 31.65 11.29
C GLU A 66 -17.42 32.08 9.83
N THR A 67 -17.94 31.28 8.91
CA THR A 67 -17.82 31.51 7.46
C THR A 67 -19.18 31.36 6.79
N MET A 68 -19.53 32.33 5.94
CA MET A 68 -20.71 32.26 5.09
C MET A 68 -20.37 31.51 3.79
N MET A 69 -21.07 30.40 3.54
CA MET A 69 -20.94 29.57 2.34
C MET A 69 -22.25 29.59 1.55
N LYS A 70 -22.26 28.97 0.36
CA LYS A 70 -23.42 28.97 -0.55
C LYS A 70 -24.74 28.53 0.11
N THR A 71 -24.67 27.55 1.02
CA THR A 71 -25.83 26.93 1.66
C THR A 71 -26.19 27.55 3.01
N GLY A 72 -25.37 28.46 3.55
CA GLY A 72 -25.61 29.11 4.84
C GLY A 72 -24.35 29.46 5.60
N THR A 73 -24.54 29.86 6.86
CA THR A 73 -23.46 30.19 7.80
C THR A 73 -23.05 28.96 8.59
N TYR A 74 -21.74 28.78 8.75
CA TYR A 74 -21.14 27.65 9.47
C TYR A 74 -20.02 28.12 10.39
N LEU A 75 -19.89 27.45 11.54
CA LEU A 75 -18.68 27.51 12.34
C LEU A 75 -17.75 26.39 11.89
N ILE A 76 -16.60 26.76 11.33
CA ILE A 76 -15.61 25.82 10.79
C ILE A 76 -14.29 25.92 11.53
N ASN A 77 -13.49 24.86 11.46
CA ASN A 77 -12.13 24.84 11.98
C ASN A 77 -11.18 24.27 10.92
N LYS A 78 -10.07 24.96 10.65
CA LYS A 78 -9.11 24.52 9.63
C LYS A 78 -8.39 23.26 10.09
N ILE A 79 -8.22 22.30 9.18
CA ILE A 79 -7.47 21.08 9.45
C ILE A 79 -6.12 21.13 8.76
N ARG A 80 -5.07 20.71 9.48
CA ARG A 80 -3.70 20.61 8.98
C ARG A 80 -3.20 19.19 9.10
N CYS A 81 -2.29 18.80 8.21
CA CYS A 81 -1.55 17.56 8.39
C CYS A 81 -0.69 17.66 9.65
N ARG A 82 -0.74 16.66 10.53
CA ARG A 82 0.03 16.65 11.78
C ARG A 82 1.54 16.59 11.55
N GLN A 83 1.98 16.05 10.42
CA GLN A 83 3.40 15.87 10.10
C GLN A 83 4.02 17.08 9.40
N CYS A 84 3.42 17.57 8.30
CA CYS A 84 3.97 18.68 7.52
C CYS A 84 3.28 20.02 7.77
N SER A 85 2.23 20.07 8.60
CA SER A 85 1.45 21.28 8.91
C SER A 85 0.77 21.95 7.71
N THR A 86 0.75 21.29 6.54
CA THR A 86 0.02 21.74 5.35
C THR A 86 -1.47 21.76 5.62
N ILE A 87 -2.16 22.84 5.22
CA ILE A 87 -3.61 22.95 5.33
C ILE A 87 -4.25 22.00 4.33
N LEU A 88 -5.11 21.10 4.80
CA LEU A 88 -5.78 20.10 3.97
C LEU A 88 -7.23 20.50 3.66
N GLY A 89 -7.85 21.29 4.54
CA GLY A 89 -9.23 21.75 4.41
C GLY A 89 -9.81 22.24 5.73
N TRP A 90 -11.04 21.82 6.08
CA TRP A 90 -11.70 22.22 7.32
C TRP A 90 -12.70 21.18 7.86
N LEU A 91 -13.01 21.27 9.14
CA LEU A 91 -14.06 20.54 9.85
C LEU A 91 -15.27 21.47 10.03
N TYR A 92 -16.47 20.96 9.78
CA TYR A 92 -17.70 21.62 10.18
C TYR A 92 -17.98 21.36 11.66
N LYS A 93 -17.84 22.38 12.50
CA LYS A 93 -18.15 22.26 13.94
C LYS A 93 -19.63 22.42 14.22
N LYS A 94 -20.26 23.44 13.64
CA LYS A 94 -21.70 23.74 13.80
C LYS A 94 -22.28 24.36 12.54
N SER A 95 -23.54 24.06 12.27
CA SER A 95 -24.37 24.69 11.26
C SER A 95 -25.45 25.54 11.95
N TYR A 96 -25.74 26.72 11.42
CA TYR A 96 -26.83 27.56 11.94
C TYR A 96 -28.20 27.21 11.32
N SER A 97 -28.21 26.36 10.28
CA SER A 97 -29.41 25.91 9.58
C SER A 97 -29.67 24.43 9.85
N GLY A 98 -30.87 24.09 10.33
CA GLY A 98 -31.23 22.70 10.67
C GLY A 98 -31.12 21.71 9.51
N ALA A 99 -31.32 22.16 8.27
CA ALA A 99 -31.22 21.33 7.07
C ALA A 99 -29.77 20.89 6.75
N GLU A 100 -28.78 21.55 7.35
CA GLU A 100 -27.36 21.40 7.05
C GLU A 100 -26.58 20.70 8.17
N THR A 101 -27.28 20.21 9.18
CA THR A 101 -26.74 19.50 10.36
C THR A 101 -26.01 18.21 10.00
N TYR A 102 -26.33 17.58 8.87
CA TYR A 102 -25.63 16.37 8.39
C TYR A 102 -24.14 16.60 8.09
N LYS A 103 -23.71 17.85 7.90
CA LYS A 103 -22.31 18.22 7.70
C LYS A 103 -21.55 18.34 9.02
N GLU A 104 -22.22 18.50 10.15
CA GLU A 104 -21.57 18.68 11.45
C GLU A 104 -20.74 17.45 11.82
N GLY A 105 -19.53 17.70 12.34
CA GLY A 105 -18.55 16.66 12.64
C GLY A 105 -17.85 16.07 11.41
N LYS A 106 -18.22 16.47 10.19
CA LYS A 106 -17.63 15.98 8.94
C LYS A 106 -16.50 16.88 8.46
N PHE A 107 -15.57 16.27 7.74
CA PHE A 107 -14.37 16.93 7.22
C PHE A 107 -14.50 17.22 5.74
N VAL A 108 -14.04 18.39 5.31
CA VAL A 108 -13.82 18.72 3.91
C VAL A 108 -12.33 18.68 3.64
N ILE A 109 -11.91 17.84 2.70
CA ILE A 109 -10.51 17.72 2.29
C ILE A 109 -10.39 18.08 0.81
N GLU A 110 -9.52 19.04 0.49
CA GLU A 110 -9.35 19.51 -0.88
C GLU A 110 -8.45 18.56 -1.68
N ARG A 111 -8.88 18.23 -2.92
CA ARG A 111 -8.15 17.29 -3.79
C ARG A 111 -6.75 17.76 -4.16
N LYS A 112 -6.49 19.07 -4.08
CA LYS A 112 -5.18 19.67 -4.37
C LYS A 112 -4.09 19.23 -3.39
N PHE A 113 -4.44 18.92 -2.14
CA PHE A 113 -3.48 18.62 -1.08
C PHE A 113 -3.39 17.13 -0.72
N ILE A 114 -4.02 16.27 -1.52
CA ILE A 114 -4.09 14.82 -1.27
C ILE A 114 -3.81 14.01 -2.52
N HIS A 115 -3.38 12.77 -2.31
CA HIS A 115 -3.28 11.74 -3.35
C HIS A 115 -4.06 10.50 -2.93
N LEU A 116 -4.59 9.79 -3.92
CA LEU A 116 -5.27 8.50 -3.72
C LEU A 116 -4.32 7.41 -4.17
N ILE A 117 -4.00 6.50 -3.25
CA ILE A 117 -3.12 5.36 -3.47
C ILE A 117 -3.98 4.10 -3.40
N PRO A 118 -3.83 3.12 -4.33
CA PRO A 118 -4.54 1.86 -4.22
C PRO A 118 -4.17 1.14 -2.91
N ASN A 119 -5.16 0.61 -2.20
CA ASN A 119 -4.91 -0.24 -1.05
C ASN A 119 -4.47 -1.62 -1.56
N ASN A 120 -3.17 -1.88 -1.56
CA ASN A 120 -2.63 -3.21 -1.84
C ASN A 120 -2.70 -4.09 -0.58
N SER A 121 -3.82 -4.05 0.16
CA SER A 121 -4.10 -4.86 1.37
C SER A 121 -3.97 -6.36 1.13
N ALA A 122 -3.80 -6.76 -0.12
CA ALA A 122 -3.26 -8.03 -0.56
C ALA A 122 -1.80 -8.28 -0.10
N THR A 123 -1.43 -7.94 1.15
CA THR A 123 -0.28 -8.57 1.78
C THR A 123 -0.51 -10.07 1.84
N SER A 124 -1.76 -10.54 1.97
CA SER A 124 -2.10 -11.96 1.85
C SER A 124 -1.73 -12.54 0.47
N VAL A 125 -2.10 -11.87 -0.63
CA VAL A 125 -1.77 -12.32 -2.00
C VAL A 125 -0.28 -12.22 -2.28
N LEU A 126 0.38 -11.12 -1.89
CA LEU A 126 1.83 -10.96 -2.03
C LEU A 126 2.60 -11.93 -1.15
N ALA A 127 2.15 -12.18 0.09
CA ALA A 127 2.71 -13.19 0.98
C ALA A 127 2.50 -14.59 0.43
N GLU A 128 1.35 -14.88 -0.17
CA GLU A 128 1.07 -16.17 -0.80
C GLU A 128 1.92 -16.37 -2.05
N GLN A 129 2.04 -15.36 -2.91
CA GLN A 129 2.98 -15.37 -4.04
C GLN A 129 4.42 -15.57 -3.56
N ALA A 130 4.84 -14.89 -2.48
CA ALA A 130 6.15 -15.08 -1.89
C ALA A 130 6.35 -16.50 -1.31
N ARG A 131 5.34 -17.11 -0.69
CA ARG A 131 5.36 -18.51 -0.23
C ARG A 131 5.48 -19.48 -1.41
N ILE A 132 4.72 -19.28 -2.49
CA ILE A 132 4.78 -20.08 -3.72
C ILE A 132 6.18 -19.99 -4.35
N LEU A 133 6.75 -18.78 -4.46
CA LEU A 133 8.08 -18.57 -5.02
C LEU A 133 9.19 -19.19 -4.15
N ARG A 134 9.06 -19.13 -2.81
CA ARG A 134 9.98 -19.84 -1.89
C ARG A 134 9.93 -21.35 -2.11
N ARG A 135 8.75 -21.96 -2.16
CA ARG A 135 8.59 -23.40 -2.45
C ARG A 135 9.25 -23.80 -3.77
N ARG A 136 9.04 -23.03 -4.85
CA ARG A 136 9.65 -23.28 -6.16
C ARG A 136 11.18 -23.26 -6.11
N ARG A 137 11.76 -22.35 -5.32
CA ARG A 137 13.22 -22.26 -5.13
C ARG A 137 13.77 -23.42 -4.32
N SER A 138 13.01 -23.92 -3.34
CA SER A 138 13.34 -25.13 -2.57
C SER A 138 13.33 -26.38 -3.47
N SER A 139 12.33 -26.52 -4.34
CA SER A 139 12.24 -27.64 -5.28
C SER A 139 13.25 -27.57 -6.44
N ALA A 140 13.82 -26.40 -6.73
CA ALA A 140 14.92 -26.26 -7.69
C ALA A 140 16.30 -26.64 -7.12
N SER A 141 16.37 -27.02 -5.84
CA SER A 141 17.63 -27.43 -5.17
C SER A 141 17.84 -28.96 -5.12
N ILE A 142 16.93 -29.75 -5.71
CA ILE A 142 17.13 -31.18 -5.94
C ILE A 142 17.29 -31.37 -7.45
N GLY A 143 18.54 -31.36 -7.92
CA GLY A 143 18.86 -31.59 -9.33
C GLY A 143 20.03 -30.80 -9.88
N ALA A 144 21.13 -30.70 -9.12
CA ALA A 144 22.46 -30.49 -9.70
C ALA A 144 23.36 -31.60 -9.16
N SER A 145 23.04 -32.84 -9.54
CA SER A 145 24.05 -33.88 -9.64
C SER A 145 24.79 -33.62 -10.93
N ASP A 146 26.03 -33.18 -10.80
CA ASP A 146 27.00 -33.15 -11.89
C ASP A 146 27.12 -34.57 -12.44
N ASP A 147 26.55 -34.81 -13.62
CA ASP A 147 27.10 -35.85 -14.48
C ASP A 147 26.98 -35.46 -15.95
N ASP A 148 28.13 -35.65 -16.58
CA ASP A 148 28.54 -35.46 -17.94
C ASP A 148 27.53 -36.09 -18.94
N SER A 149 27.11 -35.33 -19.96
CA SER A 149 27.00 -35.79 -21.36
C SER A 149 26.02 -34.95 -22.18
N LEU A 150 26.55 -34.42 -23.28
CA LEU A 150 25.85 -33.72 -24.34
C LEU A 150 24.81 -34.64 -25.01
N SER A 151 23.53 -34.28 -24.97
CA SER A 151 22.57 -34.64 -26.02
C SER A 151 21.38 -33.65 -26.11
N LEU A 152 21.44 -32.87 -27.19
CA LEU A 152 20.36 -32.42 -28.07
C LEU A 152 18.89 -32.44 -27.58
N LEU A 153 18.27 -31.26 -27.74
CA LEU A 153 16.88 -30.99 -28.17
C LEU A 153 15.73 -31.22 -27.16
N SER A 154 15.19 -30.12 -26.63
CA SER A 154 13.74 -29.99 -26.43
C SER A 154 13.25 -28.64 -26.98
N LYS A 155 12.34 -28.74 -27.95
CA LYS A 155 11.67 -27.69 -28.74
C LYS A 155 11.12 -26.56 -27.87
N CYS A 156 11.37 -25.31 -28.27
CA CYS A 156 10.47 -24.21 -27.98
C CYS A 156 9.46 -24.13 -29.13
N ASP A 157 8.27 -24.69 -28.90
CA ASP A 157 7.13 -24.41 -29.76
C ASP A 157 6.60 -23.00 -29.44
N ASN A 158 6.58 -22.18 -30.49
CA ASN A 158 5.84 -20.93 -30.67
C ASN A 158 6.15 -19.73 -29.75
N CYS A 159 6.90 -18.78 -30.30
CA CYS A 159 6.76 -17.35 -30.03
C CYS A 159 7.09 -16.59 -31.33
N ASP A 160 6.10 -16.48 -32.22
CA ASP A 160 6.12 -15.56 -33.34
C ASP A 160 6.01 -14.13 -32.80
N SER A 161 7.13 -13.40 -32.78
CA SER A 161 7.26 -11.98 -33.17
C SER A 161 8.38 -11.26 -32.38
N CYS A 162 9.63 -11.46 -32.78
CA CYS A 162 10.68 -10.46 -32.59
C CYS A 162 11.60 -10.46 -33.81
N LYS A 163 11.11 -9.91 -34.93
CA LYS A 163 11.95 -9.50 -36.06
C LYS A 163 12.74 -8.26 -35.63
N LEU A 164 14.03 -8.42 -35.33
CA LEU A 164 14.96 -7.28 -35.25
C LEU A 164 15.92 -7.35 -36.44
N SER A 165 15.77 -6.36 -37.32
CA SER A 165 16.51 -6.18 -38.57
C SER A 165 18.01 -5.92 -38.33
N SER A 166 18.82 -6.60 -39.14
CA SER A 166 20.26 -6.40 -39.32
C SER A 166 20.67 -4.94 -39.49
N VAL A 167 21.53 -4.44 -38.60
CA VAL A 167 22.40 -3.29 -38.89
C VAL A 167 23.84 -3.71 -38.64
N LYS A 168 24.59 -3.85 -39.75
CA LYS A 168 26.03 -4.10 -39.76
C LYS A 168 26.77 -2.80 -39.38
N LYS A 169 27.59 -2.82 -38.32
CA LYS A 169 28.72 -1.90 -38.17
C LYS A 169 29.97 -2.68 -37.73
N LYS A 170 30.98 -2.68 -38.60
CA LYS A 170 32.38 -3.05 -38.35
C LYS A 170 33.03 -1.99 -37.46
N PHE A 171 33.83 -2.38 -36.46
CA PHE A 171 35.28 -2.12 -36.39
C PHE A 171 35.90 -2.65 -35.07
N GLY A 172 36.90 -3.53 -35.20
CA GLY A 172 38.15 -3.67 -34.42
C GLY A 172 38.17 -3.78 -32.88
N GLY A 173 38.65 -4.92 -32.36
CA GLY A 173 39.20 -5.05 -30.99
C GLY A 173 39.24 -6.50 -30.47
N ARG A 174 40.36 -6.93 -29.85
CA ARG A 174 40.75 -8.31 -29.42
C ARG A 174 39.90 -8.92 -28.26
N PRO A 175 40.04 -10.25 -27.96
CA PRO A 175 39.09 -11.08 -27.18
C PRO A 175 39.33 -11.06 -25.64
N PRO A 176 38.54 -11.77 -24.80
CA PRO A 176 38.24 -11.37 -23.42
C PRO A 176 39.23 -11.95 -22.38
N ILE A 177 39.33 -11.27 -21.23
CA ILE A 177 39.93 -11.80 -20.01
C ILE A 177 38.83 -11.87 -18.94
N CYS A 178 38.47 -13.09 -18.56
CA CYS A 178 37.64 -13.38 -17.39
C CYS A 178 38.56 -13.45 -16.16
N LEU A 179 38.28 -12.65 -15.14
CA LEU A 179 38.87 -12.82 -13.80
C LEU A 179 37.73 -12.94 -12.79
N GLY A 180 37.54 -14.17 -12.32
CA GLY A 180 36.65 -14.47 -11.21
C GLY A 180 37.23 -13.99 -9.89
N HIS A 181 36.36 -13.53 -9.00
CA HIS A 181 36.67 -13.47 -7.58
C HIS A 181 35.73 -14.41 -6.82
N SER A 182 36.37 -15.41 -6.23
CA SER A 182 35.81 -16.35 -5.25
C SER A 182 35.51 -15.61 -3.95
N MET A 183 34.30 -15.82 -3.39
CA MET A 183 34.05 -15.60 -1.97
C MET A 183 33.54 -16.89 -1.35
N SER A 184 34.39 -17.44 -0.49
CA SER A 184 34.23 -18.66 0.29
C SER A 184 32.96 -18.61 1.14
N ARG A 185 32.12 -19.63 1.03
CA ARG A 185 31.01 -19.88 1.96
C ARG A 185 31.52 -20.74 3.12
N ARG A 186 31.38 -20.26 4.35
CA ARG A 186 31.42 -21.11 5.56
C ARG A 186 29.99 -21.63 5.82
N PRO A 187 29.80 -22.90 6.20
CA PRO A 187 28.50 -23.36 6.68
C PRO A 187 28.34 -22.93 8.14
N LEU A 188 27.21 -22.28 8.47
CA LEU A 188 26.76 -22.18 9.86
C LEU A 188 25.74 -23.28 10.13
N LEU A 189 25.92 -23.86 11.31
CA LEU A 189 25.28 -25.03 11.87
C LEU A 189 23.75 -24.90 11.91
N GLY A 190 23.09 -26.02 11.68
CA GLY A 190 21.63 -26.12 11.72
C GLY A 190 21.09 -26.12 13.14
N ASP A 191 20.06 -25.31 13.37
CA ASP A 191 19.14 -25.49 14.47
C ASP A 191 17.99 -26.39 13.99
N ARG A 192 17.84 -27.52 14.68
CA ARG A 192 16.76 -28.49 14.50
C ARG A 192 15.61 -28.05 15.41
N ASP A 193 14.68 -27.26 14.88
CA ASP A 193 13.42 -27.03 15.59
C ASP A 193 12.56 -28.29 15.50
N SER A 194 12.45 -28.96 16.65
CA SER A 194 11.59 -30.11 16.89
C SER A 194 10.27 -29.55 17.44
N PHE A 195 9.23 -29.55 16.63
CA PHE A 195 7.86 -29.29 17.09
C PHE A 195 7.06 -30.57 16.83
N ASP A 196 6.91 -31.37 17.88
CA ASP A 196 6.00 -32.50 17.93
C ASP A 196 4.56 -31.98 18.02
N GLU A 197 3.75 -32.41 17.05
CA GLU A 197 2.31 -32.19 16.96
C GLU A 197 1.63 -33.39 17.66
N HIS A 198 0.98 -33.15 18.79
CA HIS A 198 0.07 -34.11 19.42
C HIS A 198 -1.32 -33.48 19.48
N ASP A 199 -2.16 -33.91 18.54
CA ASP A 199 -3.61 -33.77 18.61
C ASP A 199 -4.13 -34.83 19.59
N GLU A 200 -4.73 -34.40 20.70
CA GLU A 200 -5.67 -35.23 21.44
C GLU A 200 -6.98 -34.46 21.64
N ASP A 201 -8.00 -34.91 20.92
CA ASP A 201 -9.41 -34.60 21.13
C ASP A 201 -9.88 -35.15 22.48
N ALA A 202 -10.62 -34.35 23.25
CA ALA A 202 -11.58 -34.89 24.21
C ALA A 202 -12.76 -33.93 24.41
N ASN A 203 -13.89 -34.32 23.81
CA ASN A 203 -15.22 -33.97 24.26
C ASN A 203 -15.33 -34.07 25.78
N VAL A 204 -15.71 -32.98 26.45
CA VAL A 204 -16.34 -33.04 27.78
C VAL A 204 -17.64 -32.26 27.73
N PHE A 205 -18.69 -33.01 27.45
CA PHE A 205 -20.07 -32.68 27.73
C PHE A 205 -20.34 -33.13 29.17
N VAL A 206 -20.77 -32.23 30.06
CA VAL A 206 -21.42 -32.63 31.31
C VAL A 206 -22.60 -31.68 31.54
N ASP A 207 -23.79 -32.21 31.28
CA ASP A 207 -25.04 -31.76 31.88
C ASP A 207 -25.11 -32.26 33.33
N ALA A 208 -25.43 -31.37 34.27
CA ALA A 208 -26.27 -31.56 35.46
C ALA A 208 -26.11 -30.38 36.44
#